data_AF-A0A150W0M3-F1
#
_entry.id   AF-A0A150W0M3-F1
#
_cell.length_a   1.000
_cell.length_b   1.000
_cell.length_c   1.000
_cell.angle_alpha   90.00
_cell.angle_beta   90.00
_cell.angle_gamma   90.00
#
_symmetry.space_group_name_H-M   'P 1'
#
loop_
_entity.id
_entity.type
_entity.pdbx_description
1 polymer ?
#
loop_
_entity_poly.entity_id
_entity_poly.type
_entity_poly.pdbx_seq_one_letter_code
_entity_poly.pdbx_strand_id
1 'polypeptide(L)' 'MEDLQWRLRAAWVYFGPVDGRYGNKVREAVREFQRWRSIQGDPMGVYGPSTREVLEREQPGI' A
#
# COMPACT_ATOMS: atom_id res chain seq x y z
N MET A 1 -3.19 5.67 -8.45
CA MET A 1 -3.20 4.19 -8.27
C MET A 1 -1.87 3.57 -8.66
N GLU A 2 -1.22 4.06 -9.72
CA GLU A 2 0.19 3.75 -9.99
C GLU A 2 1.09 4.20 -8.84
N ASP A 3 0.85 5.40 -8.30
CA ASP A 3 1.60 5.92 -7.13
C ASP A 3 1.52 4.98 -5.92
N LEU A 4 0.34 4.39 -5.66
CA LEU A 4 0.17 3.39 -4.61
C LEU A 4 1.09 2.19 -4.86
N GLN A 5 1.11 1.65 -6.07
CA GLN A 5 1.94 0.50 -6.41
C GLN A 5 3.44 0.83 -6.32
N TRP A 6 3.85 2.03 -6.74
CA TRP A 6 5.22 2.52 -6.54
C TRP A 6 5.58 2.63 -5.07
N ARG A 7 4.66 3.15 -4.25
CA ARG A 7 4.85 3.31 -2.81
C ARG A 7 4.95 1.97 -2.09
N LEU A 8 4.07 1.02 -2.43
CA LEU A 8 4.14 -0.35 -1.91
C LEU A 8 5.42 -1.07 -2.36
N ARG A 9 5.95 -0.74 -3.54
CA ARG A 9 7.24 -1.25 -4.01
C ARG A 9 8.41 -0.66 -3.24
N ALA A 10 8.39 0.63 -2.95
CA ALA A 10 9.38 1.28 -2.09
C ALA A 10 9.33 0.76 -0.64
N ALA A 11 8.14 0.32 -0.19
CA ALA A 11 7.96 -0.40 1.08
C ALA A 11 8.35 -1.88 1.03
N TRP A 12 8.87 -2.38 -0.10
CA TRP A 12 9.31 -3.76 -0.31
C TRP A 12 8.22 -4.83 -0.09
N VAL A 13 6.94 -4.45 -0.23
CA VAL A 13 5.79 -5.37 -0.12
C VAL A 13 5.12 -5.66 -1.47
N TYR A 14 5.50 -4.95 -2.53
CA TYR A 14 4.92 -5.12 -3.87
C TYR A 14 6.00 -5.22 -4.96
N PHE A 15 5.96 -6.32 -5.72
CA PHE A 15 6.88 -6.58 -6.84
C PHE A 15 6.14 -6.90 -8.15
N GLY A 16 4.85 -6.53 -8.22
CA GLY A 16 4.02 -6.71 -9.41
C GLY A 16 4.13 -5.54 -10.42
N PRO A 17 3.36 -5.60 -11.51
CA PRO A 17 3.27 -4.53 -12.50
C PRO A 17 2.73 -3.23 -11.89
N VAL A 18 3.29 -2.09 -12.28
CA VAL A 18 2.71 -0.78 -11.94
C VAL A 18 1.81 -0.35 -13.08
N ASP A 19 0.55 -0.76 -13.01
CA ASP A 19 -0.47 -0.61 -14.06
C ASP A 19 -1.71 0.17 -13.62
N GLY A 20 -1.67 0.72 -12.39
CA GLY A 20 -2.76 1.49 -11.81
C GLY A 20 -3.98 0.67 -11.39
N ARG A 21 -3.93 -0.66 -11.47
CA ARG A 21 -5.08 -1.53 -11.15
C ARG A 21 -4.99 -2.11 -9.74
N TYR A 22 -6.07 -1.95 -8.98
CA TYR A 22 -6.18 -2.58 -7.67
C TYR A 22 -6.60 -4.05 -7.76
N GLY A 23 -5.67 -4.90 -8.20
CA GLY A 23 -5.86 -6.35 -8.27
C GLY A 23 -5.52 -7.07 -6.96
N ASN A 24 -5.65 -8.40 -6.98
CA ASN A 24 -5.34 -9.25 -5.83
C ASN A 24 -3.91 -9.03 -5.31
N LYS A 25 -2.92 -8.86 -6.19
CA LYS A 25 -1.52 -8.60 -5.78
C LYS A 25 -1.36 -7.28 -5.02
N VAL A 26 -2.08 -6.23 -5.42
CA VAL A 26 -2.05 -4.93 -4.71
C VAL A 26 -2.76 -5.07 -3.37
N ARG A 27 -3.90 -5.75 -3.33
CA ARG A 27 -4.63 -6.04 -2.08
C ARG A 27 -3.76 -6.77 -1.06
N GLU A 28 -3.03 -7.81 -1.48
CA GLU A 28 -2.12 -8.55 -0.59
C GLU A 28 -0.96 -7.68 -0.12
N ALA A 29 -0.37 -6.86 -1.00
CA ALA A 29 0.69 -5.94 -0.60
C ALA A 29 0.20 -4.88 0.42
N VAL A 30 -1.01 -4.36 0.25
CA VAL A 30 -1.63 -3.44 1.21
C VAL A 30 -1.85 -4.14 2.55
N ARG A 31 -2.31 -5.39 2.55
CA ARG A 31 -2.49 -6.19 3.77
C ARG A 31 -1.15 -6.39 4.49
N GLU A 32 -0.08 -6.72 3.77
CA GLU A 32 1.23 -6.93 4.37
C GLU A 32 1.80 -5.64 4.95
N PHE A 33 1.64 -4.53 4.21
CA PHE A 33 2.02 -3.20 4.70
C PHE A 33 1.30 -2.85 6.01
N GLN A 34 -0.03 -3.02 6.04
CA GLN A 34 -0.84 -2.77 7.24
C GLN A 34 -0.39 -3.63 8.41
N ARG A 35 -0.09 -4.92 8.18
CA ARG A 35 0.40 -5.83 9.23
C ARG A 35 1.75 -5.37 9.77
N TRP A 36 2.71 -5.05 8.91
CA TRP A 36 4.06 -4.65 9.34
C TRP A 36 4.10 -3.31 10.06
N ARG A 37 3.14 -2.43 9.79
CA ARG A 37 3.01 -1.12 10.44
C ARG A 37 1.96 -1.08 11.54
N SER A 38 1.34 -2.22 11.86
CA SER A 38 0.27 -2.33 12.86
C SER A 38 -0.85 -1.31 12.63
N ILE A 39 -1.21 -1.07 11.37
CA ILE A 39 -2.23 -0.09 10.98
C ILE A 39 -3.60 -0.63 11.37
N GLN A 40 -4.38 0.22 12.04
CA GLN A 40 -5.77 -0.03 12.41
C GLN A 40 -6.68 1.00 11.73
N GLY A 41 -7.99 0.75 11.71
CA GLY A 41 -8.98 1.67 11.13
C GLY A 41 -9.44 1.33 9.71
N ASP A 42 -8.60 0.66 8.92
CA ASP A 42 -8.97 0.14 7.59
C ASP A 42 -9.11 -1.39 7.59
N PRO A 43 -10.02 -1.98 6.79
CA PRO A 43 -10.03 -3.42 6.56
C PRO A 43 -8.73 -3.91 5.91
N MET A 44 -8.35 -5.16 6.20
CA MET A 44 -7.12 -5.76 5.69
C MET A 44 -7.08 -5.84 4.16
N GLY A 45 -6.08 -5.20 3.56
CA GLY A 45 -5.91 -5.09 2.12
C GLY A 45 -6.75 -3.99 1.49
N VAL A 46 -7.31 -3.05 2.25
CA VAL A 46 -8.00 -1.86 1.73
C VAL A 46 -7.12 -0.64 1.89
N TYR A 47 -6.85 0.07 0.80
CA TYR A 47 -6.12 1.35 0.82
C TYR A 47 -7.03 2.51 1.24
N GLY A 48 -7.47 2.48 2.49
CA GLY A 48 -8.30 3.51 3.11
C GLY A 48 -7.49 4.66 3.74
N PRO A 49 -8.15 5.60 4.45
CA PRO A 49 -7.50 6.80 4.98
C PRO A 49 -6.33 6.53 5.92
N SER A 50 -6.47 5.58 6.85
CA SER A 50 -5.41 5.27 7.84
C SER A 50 -4.18 4.66 7.17
N THR A 51 -4.39 3.79 6.19
CA THR A 51 -3.32 3.18 5.40
C THR A 51 -2.63 4.20 4.52
N ARG A 52 -3.41 5.08 3.89
CA ARG A 52 -2.92 6.19 3.07
C ARG A 52 -2.00 7.11 3.86
N GLU A 53 -2.45 7.56 5.03
CA GLU A 53 -1.69 8.47 5.88
C GLU A 53 -0.30 7.91 6.20
N VAL A 54 -0.22 6.65 6.65
CA VAL A 54 1.05 6.02 7.02
C VAL A 54 1.94 5.81 5.79
N LEU A 55 1.38 5.31 4.68
CA LEU A 55 2.14 5.06 3.46
C LEU A 55 2.68 6.35 2.83
N GLU A 56 1.89 7.42 2.86
CA GLU A 56 2.28 8.73 2.34
C GLU A 56 3.36 9.40 3.20
N ARG A 57 3.24 9.28 4.52
CA ARG A 57 4.22 9.80 5.48
C ARG A 57 5.59 9.11 5.39
N GLU A 58 5.63 7.81 5.15
CA GLU A 58 6.92 7.08 5.02
C GLU A 58 7.65 7.39 3.73
N GLN A 59 6.94 7.86 2.70
CA GLN A 59 7.49 8.06 1.35
C GLN A 59 7.01 9.39 0.77
N PRO A 60 7.41 10.53 1.36
CA PRO A 60 7.06 11.82 0.81
C PRO A 60 7.75 12.01 -0.56
N GLY A 61 6.99 12.43 -1.58
CA GLY A 61 7.54 12.79 -2.89
C GLY A 61 7.59 11.69 -3.96
N ILE A 62 7.00 10.52 -3.72
CA ILE A 62 6.49 9.65 -4.80
C ILE A 62 5.11 10.15 -5.21
#